data_AF-A0A848TLS8-F1
#
_entry.id   AF-A0A848TLS8-F1
#
_cell.length_a   1.000
_cell.length_b   1.000
_cell.length_c   1.000
_cell.angle_alpha   90.00
_cell.angle_beta   90.00
_cell.angle_gamma   90.00
#
_symmetry.space_group_name_H-M   'P 1'
#
loop_
_entity.id
_entity.type
_entity.pdbx_description
1 polymer ?
#
loop_
_entity_poly.entity_id
_entity_poly.type
_entity_poly.pdbx_seq_one_letter_code
_entity_poly.pdbx_strand_id
1 'polypeptide(L)' 'MEALIPLLLVAAAILAVPPAAPDKPFRSAAVVAGFSLLLGNYLWWRLTVTVLPAQGL' A
#
# COMPACT_ATOMS: atom_id res chain seq x y z
N MET A 1 -11.38 -7.73 -4.87
CA MET A 1 -10.81 -6.36 -4.83
C MET A 1 -11.32 -5.55 -3.65
N GLU A 2 -12.60 -5.66 -3.26
CA GLU A 2 -13.17 -4.91 -2.12
C GLU A 2 -12.53 -5.23 -0.76
N ALA A 3 -12.02 -6.45 -0.54
CA ALA A 3 -11.38 -6.83 0.72
C ALA A 3 -9.96 -6.24 0.92
N LEU A 4 -9.32 -5.72 -0.14
CA LEU A 4 -7.94 -5.22 -0.06
C LEU A 4 -7.87 -3.78 0.49
N ILE A 5 -8.90 -2.98 0.22
CA ILE A 5 -8.99 -1.58 0.67
C ILE A 5 -9.12 -1.49 2.22
N PRO A 6 -9.96 -2.29 2.89
CA PRO A 6 -10.02 -2.36 4.35
C PRO A 6 -8.67 -2.76 4.97
N LEU A 7 -7.97 -3.74 4.37
CA LEU A 7 -6.67 -4.20 4.86
C LEU A 7 -5.61 -3.08 4.80
N LEU A 8 -5.61 -2.30 3.71
CA LEU A 8 -4.71 -1.18 3.51
C LEU A 8 -5.01 0.00 4.45
N LEU A 9 -6.30 0.27 4.74
CA LEU A 9 -6.71 1.25 5.74
C LEU A 9 -6.28 0.85 7.15
N VAL A 10 -6.41 -0.43 7.51
CA VAL A 10 -5.95 -0.95 8.80
C VAL A 10 -4.42 -0.85 8.91
N ALA A 11 -3.68 -1.21 7.87
CA ALA A 11 -2.23 -1.06 7.84
C ALA A 11 -1.79 0.42 7.96
N ALA A 12 -2.47 1.34 7.26
CA ALA A 12 -2.21 2.77 7.35
C ALA A 12 -2.54 3.33 8.74
N ALA A 13 -3.63 2.89 9.36
CA ALA A 13 -3.99 3.27 10.72
C ALA A 13 -2.95 2.79 11.74
N ILE A 14 -2.48 1.54 11.62
CA ILE A 14 -1.41 0.98 12.48
C ILE A 14 -0.10 1.76 12.30
N LEU A 15 0.25 2.14 11.06
CA LEU A 15 1.42 2.96 10.75
C LEU A 15 1.31 4.41 11.29
N ALA A 16 0.09 4.95 11.36
CA ALA A 16 -0.18 6.29 11.88
C ALA A 16 -0.19 6.38 13.42
N VAL A 17 -0.42 5.26 14.12
CA VAL A 17 -0.40 5.23 15.60
C VAL A 17 1.03 5.46 16.12
N PRO A 18 1.25 6.42 17.05
CA PRO A 18 2.54 6.60 17.67
C PRO A 18 2.86 5.45 18.65
N PRO A 19 4.00 4.76 18.50
CA PRO A 19 4.47 3.80 19.48
C PRO A 19 4.91 4.53 20.74
N ALA A 20 4.83 3.84 21.87
CA ALA A 20 5.25 4.35 23.17
C ALA A 20 6.77 4.65 23.27
N ALA A 21 7.59 4.20 22.31
CA ALA A 21 9.04 4.42 22.25
C ALA A 21 9.52 4.86 20.85
N PRO A 22 10.45 5.83 20.75
CA PRO A 22 10.81 6.48 19.50
C PRO A 22 11.91 5.73 18.74
N ASP A 23 11.62 4.55 18.20
CA ASP A 23 12.56 3.84 17.31
C ASP A 23 12.42 4.37 15.87
N LYS A 24 13.12 5.48 15.60
CA LYS A 24 13.01 6.27 14.37
C LYS A 24 13.31 5.51 13.05
N PRO A 25 14.35 4.64 12.93
CA PRO A 25 14.69 4.04 11.63
C PRO A 25 13.67 2.98 11.18
N PHE A 26 13.13 2.19 12.12
CA PHE A 26 12.14 1.16 11.81
C PHE A 26 10.83 1.75 11.28
N ARG A 27 10.40 2.91 11.81
CA ARG A 27 9.18 3.60 11.36
C ARG A 27 9.29 4.12 9.94
N SER A 28 10.42 4.76 9.60
CA SER A 28 10.65 5.20 8.22
C SER A 28 10.65 4.02 7.25
N ALA A 29 11.28 2.91 7.62
CA ALA A 29 11.25 1.69 6.81
C ALA A 29 9.82 1.14 6.65
N ALA A 30 9.03 1.11 7.72
CA ALA A 30 7.66 0.60 7.68
C ALA A 30 6.73 1.49 6.85
N VAL A 31 6.85 2.82 6.94
CA VAL A 31 6.08 3.77 6.12
C VAL A 31 6.45 3.64 4.65
N VAL A 32 7.75 3.59 4.33
CA VAL A 32 8.24 3.42 2.95
C VAL A 32 7.78 2.07 2.37
N ALA A 33 7.86 0.99 3.15
CA ALA A 33 7.39 -0.33 2.74
C ALA A 33 5.88 -0.34 2.48
N GLY A 34 5.09 0.26 3.38
CA GLY A 34 3.64 0.39 3.23
C GLY A 34 3.24 1.17 1.98
N PHE A 35 3.86 2.32 1.75
CA PHE A 35 3.62 3.12 0.55
C PHE A 35 4.05 2.42 -0.74
N SER A 36 5.19 1.71 -0.72
CA SER A 36 5.68 0.97 -1.90
C SER A 36 4.74 -0.18 -2.27
N LEU A 37 4.22 -0.91 -1.28
CA LEU A 37 3.21 -1.95 -1.49
C LEU A 37 1.91 -1.40 -2.07
N LEU A 38 1.42 -0.28 -1.52
CA LEU A 38 0.26 0.43 -2.03
C LEU A 38 0.43 0.85 -3.49
N LEU A 39 1.57 1.46 -3.80
CA LEU A 39 1.89 1.92 -5.15
C LEU A 39 1.99 0.74 -6.12
N GLY A 40 2.70 -0.33 -5.74
CA GLY A 40 2.84 -1.54 -6.55
C GLY A 40 1.48 -2.18 -6.86
N ASN A 41 0.61 -2.31 -5.85
CA ASN A 41 -0.73 -2.84 -6.03
C ASN A 41 -1.59 -1.96 -6.96
N TYR A 42 -1.52 -0.63 -6.81
CA TYR A 42 -2.24 0.30 -7.70
C TYR A 42 -1.75 0.19 -9.15
N LEU A 43 -0.43 0.16 -9.37
CA LEU A 43 0.15 0.02 -10.70
C LEU A 43 -0.23 -1.31 -11.35
N TRP A 44 -0.20 -2.40 -10.58
CA TRP A 44 -0.63 -3.72 -11.04
C TRP A 44 -2.11 -3.73 -11.44
N TRP A 45 -2.98 -3.18 -10.60
CA TRP A 45 -4.40 -3.03 -10.91
C TRP A 45 -4.60 -2.20 -12.18
N ARG A 46 -3.91 -1.06 -12.30
CA ARG A 46 -4.04 -0.19 -13.47
C ARG A 46 -3.56 -0.87 -14.75
N LEU A 47 -2.48 -1.62 -14.69
CA LEU A 47 -1.98 -2.43 -15.80
C LEU A 47 -3.01 -3.47 -16.24
N THR A 48 -3.55 -4.25 -15.31
CA THR A 48 -4.45 -5.37 -15.61
C THR A 48 -5.87 -4.97 -15.96
N VAL A 49 -6.39 -3.88 -15.39
CA VAL A 49 -7.78 -3.45 -15.58
C VAL A 49 -7.94 -2.39 -16.66
N THR A 50 -6.89 -1.63 -16.95
CA THR A 50 -6.97 -0.51 -17.91
C THR A 50 -6.03 -0.68 -19.09
N VAL A 51 -4.74 -0.95 -18.85
CA VAL A 51 -3.73 -0.91 -19.92
C VAL A 51 -3.80 -2.16 -20.81
N LEU A 52 -3.76 -3.36 -20.23
CA LEU A 52 -3.83 -4.61 -21.00
C LEU A 52 -5.16 -4.74 -21.77
N PRO A 53 -6.33 -4.46 -21.17
CA PRO A 53 -7.59 -4.51 -21.90
C PRO A 53 -7.66 -3.49 -23.04
N ALA A 54 -7.11 -2.29 -22.86
CA ALA A 54 -7.03 -1.28 -23.93
C ALA A 54 -6.10 -1.70 -25.08
N GLN A 55 -5.13 -2.58 -24.81
CA GLN A 55 -4.26 -3.18 -25.82
C GLN A 55 -4.85 -4.45 -26.45
N GLY A 56 -6.01 -4.91 -25.99
CA GLY A 56 -6.65 -6.15 -26.46
C GLY A 56 -5.98 -7.43 -25.97
N LEU A 57 -5.20 -7.35 -24.88
CA LEU A 57 -4.55 -8.47 -24.21
C LEU A 57 -5.38 -8.99 -23.02
#